data_AF-A0A348NUS6-F1
#
_entry.id   AF-A0A348NUS6-F1
#
_cell.length_a   1.000
_cell.length_b   1.000
_cell.length_c   1.000
_cell.angle_alpha   90.00
_cell.angle_beta   90.00
_cell.angle_gamma   90.00
#
_symmetry.space_group_name_H-M   'P 1'
#
loop_
_entity.id
_entity.type
_entity.pdbx_description
1 polymer ?
#
loop_
_entity_poly.entity_id
_entity_poly.type
_entity_poly.pdbx_seq_one_letter_code
_entity_poly.pdbx_strand_id
1 'polypeptide(L)' 'MGSRWARATPNGPLRHQRGLTLTQAAEHLGTVPAPISELERGARLNIPLANAYLEYLNAA' A
#
# COMPACT_ATOMS: atom_id res chain seq x y z
N MET A 1 25.97 -0.62 5.64
CA MET A 1 24.64 -1.27 5.50
C MET A 1 23.74 -0.33 4.72
N GLY A 2 23.31 -0.65 3.51
CA GLY A 2 22.47 0.27 2.74
C GLY A 2 21.78 -0.40 1.57
N SER A 3 20.48 -0.16 1.45
CA SER A 3 19.67 -0.35 0.24
C SER A 3 19.46 -1.79 -0.22
N ARG A 4 18.88 -2.62 0.65
CA ARG A 4 18.20 -3.84 0.22
C ARG A 4 16.74 -3.51 -0.08
N TRP A 5 16.48 -3.23 -1.36
CA TRP A 5 15.23 -3.43 -2.09
C TRP A 5 13.96 -2.89 -1.44
N ALA A 6 13.18 -2.13 -2.21
CA ALA A 6 11.73 -2.18 -2.12
C ALA A 6 11.32 -3.65 -2.33
N ARG A 7 11.45 -4.47 -1.29
CA ARG A 7 10.93 -5.83 -1.23
C ARG A 7 9.47 -5.63 -1.55
N ALA A 8 8.98 -6.22 -2.64
CA ALA A 8 7.58 -6.15 -3.04
C ALA A 8 6.74 -6.45 -1.79
N THR A 9 6.25 -5.41 -1.13
CA THR A 9 5.49 -5.58 0.10
C THR A 9 4.18 -6.20 -0.35
N PRO A 10 3.73 -7.30 0.27
CA PRO A 10 2.52 -8.00 -0.14
C PRO A 10 1.27 -7.20 0.29
N ASN A 11 1.23 -5.91 -0.05
CA ASN A 11 0.17 -4.98 0.31
C ASN A 11 -1.19 -5.47 -0.21
N GLY A 12 -1.21 -6.02 -1.44
CA GLY A 12 -2.39 -6.66 -2.01
C GLY A 12 -2.91 -7.79 -1.13
N PRO A 13 -2.16 -8.89 -0.94
CA PRO A 13 -2.57 -9.99 -0.05
C PRO A 13 -2.97 -9.53 1.35
N LEU A 14 -2.21 -8.63 1.97
CA LEU A 14 -2.50 -8.14 3.32
C LEU A 14 -3.81 -7.34 3.37
N ARG A 15 -4.07 -6.45 2.39
CA ARG A 15 -5.34 -5.73 2.31
C ARG A 15 -6.54 -6.68 2.18
N HIS A 16 -6.41 -7.73 1.37
CA HIS A 16 -7.48 -8.72 1.21
C HIS A 16 -7.71 -9.51 2.51
N GLN A 17 -6.65 -9.86 3.25
CA GLN A 17 -6.76 -10.50 4.57
C GLN A 17 -7.48 -9.61 5.59
N ARG A 18 -7.31 -8.28 5.50
CA ARG A 18 -8.05 -7.32 6.32
C ARG A 18 -9.47 -7.03 5.83
N GLY A 19 -9.90 -7.62 4.73
CA GLY A 19 -11.23 -7.37 4.14
C GLY A 19 -11.44 -5.94 3.64
N LEU A 20 -10.34 -5.22 3.37
CA LEU A 20 -10.39 -3.81 2.97
C LEU A 20 -10.47 -3.67 1.44
N THR A 21 -11.29 -2.73 0.98
CA THR A 21 -11.34 -2.32 -0.43
C THR A 21 -10.26 -1.29 -0.76
N LEU A 22 -9.96 -1.12 -2.04
CA LEU A 22 -9.07 -0.04 -2.50
C LEU A 22 -9.61 1.35 -2.14
N THR A 23 -10.95 1.51 -2.16
CA THR A 23 -11.62 2.75 -1.79
C THR A 23 -11.41 3.09 -0.31
N GLN A 24 -11.62 2.14 0.59
CA GLN A 24 -11.40 2.35 2.03
C GLN A 24 -9.94 2.71 2.35
N ALA A 25 -8.98 2.03 1.70
CA ALA A 25 -7.57 2.36 1.87
C ALA A 25 -7.25 3.78 1.33
N ALA A 26 -7.81 4.15 0.18
CA ALA A 26 -7.62 5.46 -0.42
C ALA A 26 -8.22 6.58 0.43
N GLU A 27 -9.43 6.38 0.97
CA GLU A 27 -10.10 7.31 1.89
C GLU A 27 -9.26 7.54 3.15
N HIS A 28 -8.76 6.47 3.78
CA HIS A 28 -7.90 6.58 4.96
C HIS A 28 -6.60 7.36 4.68
N LEU A 29 -6.03 7.16 3.49
CA LEU A 29 -4.77 7.79 3.08
C LEU A 29 -4.95 9.15 2.39
N GLY A 30 -6.19 9.67 2.31
CA GLY A 30 -6.47 10.96 1.67
C GLY A 30 -6.10 10.99 0.18
N THR A 31 -6.26 9.88 -0.53
CA THR A 31 -5.92 9.74 -1.96
C THR A 31 -7.08 9.12 -2.75
N VAL A 32 -6.85 8.77 -4.02
CA VAL A 32 -7.81 8.06 -4.87
C VAL A 32 -7.41 6.59 -5.06
N PRO A 33 -8.32 5.69 -5.47
CA PRO A 33 -8.01 4.25 -5.55
C PRO A 33 -6.89 3.89 -6.55
N ALA A 34 -6.71 4.68 -7.61
CA ALA A 34 -5.75 4.39 -8.68
C ALA A 34 -4.29 4.33 -8.17
N PRO A 35 -3.76 5.31 -7.41
CA PRO A 35 -2.46 5.23 -6.75
C PRO A 35 -2.25 3.98 -5.89
N ILE A 36 -3.26 3.51 -5.17
CA ILE A 36 -3.17 2.29 -4.35
C ILE A 36 -3.04 1.06 -5.25
N SER A 37 -3.85 0.97 -6.32
CA SER A 37 -3.75 -0.11 -7.31
C SER A 37 -2.40 -0.12 -8.04
N GLU A 38 -1.87 1.05 -8.41
CA GLU A 38 -0.54 1.17 -9.00
C GLU A 38 0.57 0.72 -8.04
N LEU A 39 0.45 1.05 -6.75
CA LEU A 39 1.37 0.57 -5.72
C LEU A 39 1.31 -0.96 -5.55
N GLU A 40 0.11 -1.54 -5.47
CA GLU A 40 -0.06 -2.99 -5.34
C GLU A 40 0.51 -3.76 -6.55
N ARG A 41 0.45 -3.17 -7.75
CA ARG A 41 1.04 -3.73 -8.98
C ARG A 41 2.54 -3.45 -9.14
N GLY A 42 3.13 -2.65 -8.25
CA GLY A 42 4.52 -2.19 -8.39
C GLY A 42 4.77 -1.22 -9.54
N ALA A 43 3.71 -0.64 -10.12
CA ALA A 43 3.79 0.29 -11.25
C ALA A 43 4.16 1.72 -10.82
N ARG A 44 4.07 2.03 -9.51
CA ARG A 44 4.38 3.35 -8.95
C ARG A 44 5.46 3.24 -7.87
N LEU A 45 6.54 3.99 -8.02
CA LEU A 45 7.51 4.20 -6.95
C LEU A 45 7.13 5.45 -6.14
N ASN A 46 6.27 5.28 -5.15
CA ASN A 46 5.90 6.33 -4.20
C ASN A 46 6.17 5.84 -2.78
N ILE A 47 7.39 6.05 -2.28
CA ILE A 47 7.87 5.53 -0.99
C ILE A 47 7.02 6.06 0.18
N PRO A 48 6.69 7.37 0.28
CA PRO A 48 5.83 7.87 1.36
C PRO A 48 4.46 7.17 1.40
N LEU A 49 3.80 7.05 0.25
CA LEU A 49 2.48 6.40 0.18
C LEU A 49 2.57 4.90 0.47
N ALA A 50 3.61 4.22 0.01
CA ALA A 50 3.84 2.81 0.29
C ALA A 50 4.02 2.55 1.80
N ASN A 51 4.77 3.42 2.49
CA ASN A 51 5.00 3.30 3.93
C ASN A 51 3.71 3.57 4.72
N ALA A 52 3.00 4.67 4.43
CA ALA A 52 1.74 4.99 5.09
C ALA A 52 0.69 3.89 4.87
N TYR A 53 0.65 3.33 3.66
CA TYR A 53 -0.25 2.23 3.35
C TYR A 53 0.08 0.96 4.13
N LEU A 54 1.37 0.60 4.24
CA LEU A 54 1.80 -0.55 5.03
C LEU A 54 1.52 -0.37 6.53
N GLU A 55 1.73 0.84 7.07
CA GLU A 55 1.43 1.17 8.46
C GLU A 55 -0.07 0.99 8.75
N TYR A 56 -0.92 1.53 7.88
CA TYR A 56 -2.37 1.35 7.95
C TYR A 56 -2.77 -0.14 7.94
N LEU A 57 -2.25 -0.94 6.99
CA LEU A 57 -2.57 -2.37 6.87
C LEU A 57 -2.09 -3.23 8.06
N ASN A 58 -1.09 -2.77 8.81
CA ASN A 58 -0.64 -3.43 10.03
C ASN A 58 -1.52 -3.08 11.23
N ALA A 59 -2.11 -1.87 11.25
CA ALA A 59 -2.95 -1.37 12.33
C ALA A 59 -4.43 -1.78 12.22
N ALA A 60 -4.97 -1.91 11.00
CA ALA A 60 -6.31 -2.43 10.71
C ALA A 60 -6.34 -3.95 10.83
#